data_AF-A0A6H0KTJ2-F1
#
_entry.id   AF-A0A6H0KTJ2-F1
#
_cell.length_a   1.000
_cell.length_b   1.000
_cell.length_c   1.000
_cell.angle_alpha   90.00
_cell.angle_beta   90.00
_cell.angle_gamma   90.00
#
_symmetry.space_group_name_H-M   'P 1'
#
loop_
_entity.id
_entity.type
_entity.pdbx_description
1 polymer ?
#
loop_
_entity_poly.entity_id
_entity_poly.type
_entity_poly.pdbx_seq_one_letter_code
_entity_poly.pdbx_strand_id
1 'polypeptide(L)'
;MEMMNLNSEFFRQLSYIADDENYMKKALKSIKKLVAEKEKASTLANKEEIGDAEMTKSEILAGFDLACKDIKLRMEGRLEGRAAEDLLDEL
;
A
#
# COMPACT_ATOMS: atom_id res chain seq x y z
N MET A 1 22.52 35.26 9.45
CA MET A 1 22.41 33.80 9.64
C MET A 1 22.08 33.23 8.27
N GLU A 2 23.07 32.67 7.59
CA GLU A 2 22.95 32.26 6.19
C GLU A 2 22.03 31.03 6.13
N MET A 3 20.93 31.13 5.37
CA MET A 3 20.11 29.96 5.04
C MET A 3 20.99 29.02 4.23
N MET A 4 21.62 28.04 4.90
CA MET A 4 22.39 27.01 4.22
C MET A 4 21.48 26.31 3.23
N ASN A 5 21.94 26.22 1.98
CA ASN A 5 21.26 25.48 0.94
C ASN A 5 21.07 24.02 1.42
N LEU A 6 19.82 23.57 1.54
CA LEU A 6 19.46 22.26 2.09
C LEU A 6 20.26 21.11 1.44
N ASN A 7 20.54 21.20 0.14
CA ASN A 7 21.31 20.18 -0.57
C ASN A 7 22.75 20.14 -0.05
N SER A 8 23.36 21.30 0.20
CA SER A 8 24.72 21.39 0.75
C SER A 8 24.81 20.81 2.17
N GLU A 9 23.79 21.03 2.99
CA GLU A 9 23.68 20.43 4.32
C GLU A 9 23.53 18.91 4.22
N PHE A 10 22.63 18.42 3.35
CA PHE A 10 22.40 17.00 3.14
C PHE A 10 23.67 16.26 2.72
N PHE A 11 24.41 16.79 1.75
CA PHE A 11 25.68 16.20 1.33
C PHE A 11 26.74 16.27 2.43
N ARG A 12 26.78 17.35 3.23
CA ARG A 12 27.70 17.43 4.38
C ARG A 12 27.40 16.36 5.41
N GLN A 13 26.13 16.13 5.73
CA GLN A 13 25.71 15.07 6.66
C GLN A 13 26.03 13.67 6.13
N LEU A 14 25.84 13.42 4.82
CA LEU A 14 26.25 12.16 4.20
C LEU A 14 27.76 11.95 4.31
N SER A 15 28.58 12.97 4.09
CA SER A 15 30.03 12.88 4.24
C SER A 15 30.47 12.52 5.67
N TYR A 16 29.76 12.98 6.70
CA TYR A 16 30.07 12.65 8.10
C TYR A 16 29.85 11.19 8.47
N ILE A 17 29.00 10.48 7.74
CA ILE A 17 28.65 9.08 8.03
C ILE A 17 29.17 8.10 6.96
N ALA A 18 29.89 8.60 5.95
CA ALA A 18 30.28 7.84 4.77
C ALA A 18 31.32 6.75 5.06
N ASP A 19 32.03 6.84 6.18
CA ASP A 19 33.05 5.89 6.63
C ASP A 19 32.47 4.66 7.34
N ASP A 20 31.21 4.69 7.79
CA ASP A 20 30.52 3.56 8.41
C ASP A 20 29.40 3.00 7.52
N GLU A 21 29.63 1.79 7.01
CA GLU A 21 28.71 1.07 6.13
C GLU A 21 27.31 0.87 6.77
N ASN A 22 27.22 0.71 8.08
CA ASN A 22 25.94 0.52 8.77
C ASN A 22 25.08 1.77 8.73
N TYR A 23 25.67 2.94 8.93
CA TYR A 23 24.96 4.22 8.80
C TYR A 23 24.59 4.51 7.34
N MET A 24 25.47 4.21 6.39
CA MET A 24 25.18 4.34 4.96
C MET A 24 24.04 3.44 4.50
N LYS A 25 23.96 2.18 4.97
CA LYS A 25 22.82 1.29 4.71
C LYS A 25 21.50 1.85 5.23
N LYS A 26 21.52 2.44 6.43
CA LYS A 26 20.33 3.09 7.03
C LYS A 26 19.90 4.31 6.22
N ALA A 27 20.85 5.17 5.83
CA ALA A 27 20.58 6.33 4.98
C ALA A 27 19.95 5.92 3.64
N LEU A 28 20.54 4.92 2.97
CA LEU A 28 20.02 4.39 1.72
C LEU A 28 18.60 3.84 1.85
N LYS A 29 18.32 3.12 2.95
CA LYS A 29 16.97 2.59 3.23
C LYS A 29 15.94 3.73 3.38
N SER A 30 16.28 4.79 4.09
CA SER A 30 15.40 5.95 4.27
C SER A 30 15.16 6.68 2.95
N ILE A 31 16.21 6.89 2.14
CA ILE A 31 16.08 7.52 0.82
C ILE A 31 15.18 6.68 -0.09
N LYS A 32 15.38 5.35 -0.15
CA LYS A 32 14.51 4.44 -0.92
C LYS A 32 13.05 4.54 -0.49
N LYS A 33 12.78 4.68 0.81
CA LYS A 33 11.42 4.87 1.33
C LYS A 33 10.80 6.17 0.82
N LEU A 34 11.54 7.28 0.87
CA LEU A 34 11.09 8.58 0.37
C LEU A 34 10.83 8.56 -1.14
N VAL A 35 11.66 7.85 -1.91
CA VAL A 35 11.44 7.67 -3.36
C VAL A 35 10.13 6.92 -3.60
N ALA A 36 9.89 5.82 -2.90
CA ALA A 36 8.63 5.07 -3.03
C ALA A 36 7.41 5.88 -2.59
N GLU A 37 7.53 6.72 -1.57
CA GLU A 37 6.46 7.65 -1.14
C GLU A 37 6.19 8.72 -2.22
N LYS A 38 7.23 9.26 -2.85
CA LYS A 38 7.11 10.21 -3.98
C LYS A 38 6.43 9.57 -5.19
N GLU A 39 6.80 8.34 -5.53
CA GLU A 39 6.16 7.59 -6.63
C GLU A 39 4.69 7.30 -6.32
N LYS A 40 4.37 6.87 -5.10
CA LYS A 40 2.99 6.64 -4.66
C LYS A 40 2.14 7.91 -4.68
N ALA A 41 2.65 9.02 -4.17
CA ALA A 41 1.97 10.31 -4.23
C ALA A 41 1.73 10.76 -5.68
N SER A 42 2.68 10.47 -6.57
CA SER A 42 2.55 10.76 -8.01
C SER A 42 1.52 9.83 -8.68
N THR A 43 1.41 8.57 -8.28
CA THR A 43 0.37 7.66 -8.76
C THR A 43 -1.02 8.00 -8.21
N LEU A 44 -1.12 8.46 -6.96
CA LEU A 44 -2.38 8.90 -6.34
C LEU A 44 -2.92 10.17 -7.02
N ALA A 45 -2.04 11.13 -7.34
CA ALA A 45 -2.40 12.32 -8.12
C ALA A 45 -2.90 11.99 -9.54
N ASN A 46 -2.47 10.86 -10.13
CA ASN A 46 -2.98 10.36 -11.41
C ASN A 46 -4.19 9.42 -11.24
N LYS A 47 -4.50 8.95 -10.03
CA LYS A 47 -5.63 8.07 -9.74
C LYS A 47 -6.94 8.82 -9.46
N GLU A 48 -6.87 10.13 -9.21
CA GLU A 48 -8.06 11.00 -9.10
C GLU A 48 -8.84 11.13 -10.43
N GLU A 49 -8.26 10.74 -11.58
CA GLU A 49 -8.95 10.74 -12.89
C GLU A 49 -9.52 9.37 -13.32
N ILE A 50 -9.24 8.28 -12.61
CA ILE A 50 -9.78 6.95 -12.96
C ILE A 50 -10.51 6.40 -11.75
N GLY A 51 -11.84 6.51 -11.78
CA GLY A 51 -12.77 6.15 -10.72
C GLY A 51 -12.74 4.67 -10.32
N ASP A 52 -11.72 4.27 -9.57
CA ASP A 52 -11.87 3.19 -8.59
C ASP A 52 -12.57 3.82 -7.38
N ALA A 53 -13.86 3.53 -7.21
CA ALA A 53 -14.51 3.78 -5.93
C ALA A 53 -13.69 3.07 -4.84
N GLU A 54 -12.93 3.83 -4.05
CA GLU A 54 -12.16 3.29 -2.93
C GLU A 54 -13.16 2.65 -1.97
N MET A 55 -13.35 1.33 -2.07
CA MET A 55 -14.14 0.59 -1.10
C MET A 55 -13.54 0.86 0.28
N THR A 56 -14.36 1.43 1.14
CA THR A 56 -13.95 1.77 2.49
C THR A 56 -13.60 0.50 3.26
N LYS A 57 -12.74 0.62 4.28
CA LYS A 57 -12.43 -0.51 5.18
C LYS A 57 -13.68 -1.17 5.75
N SER A 58 -14.74 -0.40 5.95
CA SER A 58 -16.04 -0.89 6.43
C SER A 58 -16.74 -1.78 5.41
N GLU A 59 -16.71 -1.42 4.13
CA GLU A 59 -17.34 -2.22 3.06
C GLU A 59 -16.58 -3.52 2.82
N ILE A 60 -15.25 -3.48 2.86
CA ILE A 60 -14.41 -4.68 2.79
C ILE A 60 -14.70 -5.64 3.95
N LEU A 61 -14.82 -5.10 5.16
CA LEU A 61 -15.12 -5.90 6.36
C LEU A 61 -16.53 -6.50 6.30
N ALA A 62 -17.51 -5.71 5.84
CA ALA A 62 -18.88 -6.19 5.66
C ALA A 62 -18.97 -7.31 4.62
N GLY A 63 -18.23 -7.19 3.51
CA GLY A 63 -18.14 -8.25 2.49
C GLY A 63 -17.52 -9.54 3.03
N PHE A 64 -16.47 -9.43 3.84
CA PHE A 64 -15.84 -10.59 4.48
C PHE A 64 -16.76 -11.29 5.49
N ASP A 65 -17.49 -10.51 6.31
CA ASP A 65 -18.46 -11.03 7.26
C ASP A 65 -19.63 -11.75 6.56
N LEU A 66 -20.09 -11.20 5.43
CA LEU A 66 -21.12 -11.83 4.60
C LEU A 66 -20.63 -13.19 4.07
N ALA A 67 -19.42 -13.22 3.49
CA ALA A 67 -18.83 -14.45 2.96
C ALA A 67 -18.66 -15.52 4.05
N CYS A 68 -18.27 -15.14 5.26
CA CYS A 68 -18.17 -16.07 6.39
C CYS A 68 -19.53 -16.66 6.80
N LYS A 69 -20.60 -15.84 6.78
CA LYS A 69 -21.96 -16.31 7.06
C LYS A 69 -22.46 -17.28 6.00
N ASP A 70 -22.19 -17.00 4.72
CA ASP A 70 -22.59 -17.86 3.62
C ASP A 70 -21.89 -19.22 3.67
N ILE A 71 -20.57 -19.24 3.94
CA ILE A 71 -19.81 -20.48 4.15
C ILE A 71 -20.41 -21.29 5.30
N LYS A 72 -20.73 -20.63 6.42
CA LYS A 72 -21.33 -21.30 7.57
C LYS A 72 -22.68 -21.92 7.24
N LEU A 73 -23.55 -21.21 6.52
CA LEU A 73 -24.85 -21.73 6.11
C LEU A 73 -24.73 -22.92 5.13
N ARG A 74 -23.72 -22.91 4.24
CA ARG A 74 -23.40 -24.07 3.38
C ARG A 74 -22.95 -25.28 4.19
N MET A 75 -22.08 -25.07 5.19
CA MET A 75 -21.64 -26.15 6.09
C MET A 75 -22.79 -26.73 6.92
N GLU A 76 -23.77 -25.91 7.30
CA GLU A 76 -24.98 -26.35 8.00
C GLU A 76 -26.00 -27.05 7.07
N GLY A 77 -25.71 -27.17 5.77
CA GLY A 77 -26.63 -27.75 4.77
C GLY A 77 -27.87 -26.88 4.49
N ARG A 78 -27.84 -25.61 4.92
CA ARG A 78 -28.95 -24.66 4.80
C ARG A 78 -28.85 -23.77 3.57
N LEU A 79 -27.78 -23.92 2.79
CA LEU A 79 -27.52 -23.17 1.58
C LEU A 79 -26.87 -24.11 0.56
N GLU A 80 -27.45 -24.21 -0.63
CA GLU A 80 -26.91 -25.03 -1.71
C GLU A 80 -25.62 -24.40 -2.25
N GLY A 81 -24.62 -25.24 -2.53
CA GLY A 81 -23.41 -24.79 -3.20
C GLY A 81 -23.74 -24.41 -4.65
N ARG A 82 -23.22 -23.27 -5.12
CA ARG A 82 -23.22 -22.95 -6.56
C ARG A 82 -22.06 -23.62 -7.26
N ALA A 83 -22.24 -23.91 -8.55
CA ALA A 83 -21.21 -24.53 -9.37
C ALA A 83 -20.05 -23.54 -9.58
N ALA A 84 -18.85 -24.07 -9.84
CA ALA A 84 -17.67 -23.22 -10.03
C ALA A 84 -17.74 -22.46 -11.36
N GLU A 85 -18.45 -23.02 -12.35
CA GLU A 85 -18.70 -22.41 -13.64
C GLU A 85 -19.53 -21.12 -13.50
N ASP A 86 -20.58 -21.14 -12.67
CA ASP A 86 -21.43 -19.96 -12.42
C ASP A 86 -20.65 -18.80 -11.78
N LEU A 87 -19.53 -19.08 -11.12
CA LEU A 87 -18.68 -18.04 -10.51
C LEU A 87 -17.72 -17.40 -11.52
N LEU A 88 -17.33 -18.15 -12.55
CA LEU A 88 -16.43 -17.65 -13.59
C LEU A 88 -17.15 -16.70 -14.56
N ASP A 89 -18.46 -16.87 -14.73
CA ASP A 89 -19.29 -15.99 -15.57
C ASP A 89 -19.60 -14.63 -14.91
N GLU A 90 -19.34 -14.47 -13.60
CA GLU A 90 -19.56 -13.24 -12.83
C GLU A 90 -18.30 -12.37 -12.63
N LEU A 91 -17.13 -12.86 -13.07
CA LEU A 91 -15.82 -12.18 -12.98
C LEU A 91 -15.50 -11.37 -14.24
#